data_AF-A0A0Q8VW46-F1
#
_entry.id   AF-A0A0Q8VW46-F1
#
_cell.length_a   1.000
_cell.length_b   1.000
_cell.length_c   1.000
_cell.angle_alpha   90.00
_cell.angle_beta   90.00
_cell.angle_gamma   90.00
#
_symmetry.space_group_name_H-M   'P 1'
#
loop_
_entity.id
_entity.type
_entity.pdbx_description
1 polymer ?
#
loop_
_entity_poly.entity_id
_entity_poly.type
_entity_poly.pdbx_seq_one_letter_code
_entity_poly.pdbx_strand_id
1 'polypeptide(L)'
;MAKAGAALSGVKEAGPLMNYRLPAEAYDTGDFDRCYLSEFQQVDERWQYQNKDVSPANIAYKACLEAAGIAPKQASEDVWAQLLEAGLDPEKCATEHAPE
;
A
#
# COMPACT_ATOMS: atom_id res chain seq x y z
N MET A 1 5.78 18.93 -24.60
CA MET A 1 5.71 18.25 -23.29
C MET A 1 7.11 17.81 -22.93
N ALA A 2 7.62 18.15 -21.74
CA ALA A 2 8.95 17.70 -21.32
C ALA A 2 8.94 16.16 -21.14
N LYS A 3 10.01 15.48 -21.60
CA LYS A 3 10.22 14.06 -21.31
C LYS A 3 10.22 13.87 -19.79
N ALA A 4 9.20 13.17 -19.29
CA ALA A 4 9.11 12.73 -17.90
C ALA A 4 10.05 11.54 -17.67
N GLY A 5 10.60 11.41 -16.47
CA GLY A 5 11.32 10.20 -16.06
C GLY A 5 12.53 10.48 -15.18
N ALA A 6 12.76 9.59 -14.21
CA ALA A 6 13.94 9.62 -13.35
C ALA A 6 14.80 8.38 -13.59
N ALA A 7 16.13 8.55 -13.54
CA ALA A 7 17.04 7.42 -13.62
C ALA A 7 16.93 6.56 -12.35
N LEU A 8 16.95 5.24 -12.51
CA LEU A 8 16.99 4.33 -11.37
C LEU A 8 18.32 4.47 -10.63
N SER A 9 18.25 4.37 -9.30
CA SER A 9 19.40 4.37 -8.41
C SER A 9 19.46 3.06 -7.63
N GLY A 10 20.62 2.75 -7.04
CA GLY A 10 20.77 1.58 -6.16
C GLY A 10 20.47 0.24 -6.82
N VAL A 11 20.67 0.13 -8.14
CA VAL A 11 20.42 -1.10 -8.90
C VAL A 11 21.33 -2.21 -8.37
N LYS A 12 20.73 -3.19 -7.70
CA LYS A 12 21.46 -4.33 -7.13
C LYS A 12 20.78 -5.64 -7.49
N GLU A 13 21.54 -6.52 -8.11
CA GLU A 13 21.14 -7.90 -8.36
C GLU A 13 21.58 -8.78 -7.17
N ALA A 14 20.62 -9.49 -6.58
CA ALA A 14 20.85 -10.44 -5.50
C ALA A 14 20.20 -11.79 -5.88
N GLY A 15 20.91 -12.59 -6.68
CA GLY A 15 20.36 -13.82 -7.25
C GLY A 15 19.23 -13.51 -8.26
N PRO A 16 18.02 -14.09 -8.14
CA PRO A 16 16.91 -13.78 -9.04
C PRO A 16 16.21 -12.44 -8.73
N LEU A 17 16.61 -11.75 -7.66
CA LEU A 17 16.00 -10.49 -7.24
C LEU A 17 16.76 -9.30 -7.82
N MET A 18 16.04 -8.48 -8.59
CA MET A 18 16.51 -7.17 -9.02
C MET A 18 15.89 -6.10 -8.12
N ASN A 19 16.74 -5.38 -7.39
CA ASN A 19 16.32 -4.26 -6.55
C ASN A 19 16.56 -2.96 -7.29
N TYR A 20 15.53 -2.12 -7.35
CA TYR A 20 15.59 -0.79 -7.94
C TYR A 20 15.07 0.22 -6.92
N ARG A 21 15.61 1.44 -6.98
CA ARG A 21 15.11 2.55 -6.19
C ARG A 21 14.95 3.78 -7.08
N LEU A 22 13.81 4.45 -6.93
CA LEU A 22 13.64 5.79 -7.49
C LEU A 22 14.41 6.81 -6.62
N PRO A 23 15.17 7.72 -7.26
CA PRO A 23 15.86 8.79 -6.54
C PRO A 23 14.84 9.70 -5.86
N ALA A 24 15.21 10.33 -4.73
CA ALA A 24 14.29 11.14 -3.92
C ALA A 24 13.68 12.28 -4.74
N GLU A 25 14.48 12.84 -5.65
CA GLU A 25 14.11 13.90 -6.57
C GLU A 25 12.91 13.52 -7.44
N ALA A 26 12.70 12.24 -7.76
CA ALA A 26 11.53 11.80 -8.53
C ALA A 26 10.21 12.01 -7.76
N TYR A 27 10.27 11.93 -6.43
CA TYR A 27 9.14 12.23 -5.55
C TYR A 27 9.00 13.75 -5.37
N ASP A 28 10.11 14.45 -5.11
CA ASP A 28 10.11 15.89 -4.86
C ASP A 28 9.62 16.72 -6.06
N THR A 29 9.91 16.28 -7.29
CA THR A 29 9.42 16.96 -8.51
C THR A 29 7.98 16.62 -8.87
N GLY A 30 7.36 15.64 -8.18
CA GLY A 30 6.05 15.10 -8.53
C GLY A 30 6.05 14.24 -9.81
N ASP A 31 7.23 13.94 -10.36
CA ASP A 31 7.34 13.10 -11.56
C ASP A 31 6.88 11.67 -11.31
N PHE A 32 7.13 11.14 -10.10
CA PHE A 32 6.63 9.85 -9.66
C PHE A 32 5.10 9.82 -9.73
N ASP A 33 4.42 10.73 -9.05
CA ASP A 33 2.96 10.77 -9.00
C ASP A 33 2.37 10.92 -10.40
N ARG A 34 2.90 11.84 -11.21
CA ARG A 34 2.45 12.03 -12.58
C ARG A 34 2.53 10.74 -13.38
N CYS A 35 3.69 10.06 -13.35
CA CYS A 35 3.90 8.83 -14.12
C CYS A 35 3.09 7.66 -13.57
N TYR A 36 2.96 7.54 -12.25
CA TYR A 36 2.17 6.48 -11.63
C TYR A 36 0.69 6.66 -11.95
N LEU A 37 0.15 7.87 -11.79
CA LEU A 37 -1.26 8.18 -12.06
C LEU A 37 -1.61 7.99 -13.54
N SER A 38 -0.73 8.37 -14.47
CA SER A 38 -1.03 8.23 -15.91
C SER A 38 -0.88 6.82 -16.43
N GLU A 39 0.15 6.09 -16.00
CA GLU A 39 0.53 4.81 -16.64
C GLU A 39 0.13 3.57 -15.83
N PHE A 40 0.05 3.66 -14.51
CA PHE A 40 -0.02 2.48 -13.65
C PHE A 40 -1.24 2.42 -12.73
N GLN A 41 -1.78 3.55 -12.28
CA GLN A 41 -2.88 3.60 -11.31
C GLN A 41 -4.06 2.70 -11.70
N GLN A 42 -4.54 2.78 -12.95
CA GLN A 42 -5.71 1.98 -13.37
C GLN A 42 -5.43 0.47 -13.35
N VAL A 43 -4.20 0.07 -13.70
CA VAL A 43 -3.78 -1.34 -13.69
C VAL A 43 -3.67 -1.82 -12.25
N ASP A 44 -3.06 -1.01 -11.39
CA ASP A 44 -2.87 -1.33 -9.97
C ASP A 44 -4.21 -1.40 -9.24
N GLU A 45 -5.10 -0.41 -9.39
CA GLU A 45 -6.45 -0.42 -8.79
C GLU A 45 -7.23 -1.69 -9.17
N ARG A 46 -7.17 -2.09 -10.45
CA ARG A 46 -7.83 -3.32 -10.91
C ARG A 46 -7.18 -4.56 -10.31
N TRP A 47 -5.85 -4.60 -10.26
CA TRP A 47 -5.12 -5.72 -9.67
C TRP A 47 -5.42 -5.84 -8.18
N GLN A 48 -5.37 -4.75 -7.41
CA GLN A 48 -5.68 -4.69 -5.98
C GLN A 48 -7.12 -5.10 -5.69
N TYR A 49 -8.07 -4.66 -6.54
CA TYR A 49 -9.47 -5.09 -6.42
C TYR A 49 -9.63 -6.61 -6.58
N GLN A 50 -8.87 -7.22 -7.49
CA GLN A 50 -8.90 -8.66 -7.76
C GLN A 50 -8.08 -9.47 -6.75
N ASN A 51 -7.01 -8.89 -6.21
CA ASN A 51 -6.04 -9.53 -5.33
C ASN A 51 -6.13 -8.90 -3.94
N LYS A 52 -7.34 -8.89 -3.38
CA LYS A 52 -7.57 -8.37 -2.04
C LYS A 52 -6.65 -9.08 -1.05
N ASP A 53 -6.01 -8.30 -0.19
CA ASP A 53 -5.27 -8.84 0.93
C ASP A 53 -6.24 -9.56 1.87
N VAL A 54 -6.16 -10.89 1.86
CA VAL A 54 -6.92 -11.80 2.71
C VAL A 54 -6.04 -12.41 3.79
N SER A 55 -4.90 -11.78 4.09
CA SER A 55 -4.06 -12.21 5.20
C SER A 55 -4.85 -12.20 6.51
N PRO A 56 -4.56 -13.12 7.45
CA PRO A 56 -5.21 -13.13 8.77
C PRO A 56 -5.12 -11.78 9.49
N ALA A 57 -3.99 -11.08 9.34
CA ALA A 57 -3.79 -9.75 9.91
C ALA A 57 -4.78 -8.72 9.31
N ASN A 58 -4.92 -8.66 7.99
CA ASN A 58 -5.84 -7.71 7.36
C ASN A 58 -7.31 -8.02 7.69
N ILE A 59 -7.66 -9.31 7.85
CA ILE A 59 -8.99 -9.71 8.34
C ILE A 59 -9.22 -9.20 9.76
N ALA A 60 -8.24 -9.39 10.65
CA ALA A 60 -8.31 -8.91 12.03
C ALA A 60 -8.42 -7.37 12.11
N TYR A 61 -7.68 -6.65 11.28
CA TYR A 61 -7.76 -5.18 11.19
C TYR A 61 -9.14 -4.70 10.76
N LYS A 62 -9.73 -5.32 9.75
CA LYS A 62 -11.08 -5.00 9.29
C LYS A 62 -12.12 -5.26 10.37
N ALA A 63 -12.03 -6.40 11.07
CA ALA A 63 -12.92 -6.71 12.19
C ALA A 63 -12.76 -5.72 13.35
N CYS A 64 -11.54 -5.27 13.63
CA CYS A 64 -11.27 -4.25 14.66
C CYS A 64 -11.93 -2.91 14.32
N LEU A 65 -11.84 -2.47 13.06
CA LEU A 65 -12.51 -1.26 12.57
C LEU A 65 -14.04 -1.40 12.67
N GLU A 66 -14.60 -2.53 12.25
CA GLU A 66 -16.04 -2.80 12.35
C GLU A 66 -16.53 -2.79 13.81
N ALA A 67 -15.77 -3.36 14.74
CA ALA A 67 -16.05 -3.33 16.17
C ALA A 67 -16.02 -1.90 16.75
N ALA A 68 -15.19 -1.02 16.17
CA ALA A 68 -15.15 0.41 16.49
C ALA A 68 -16.23 1.23 15.77
N GLY A 69 -17.10 0.60 14.96
CA GLY A 69 -18.14 1.29 14.18
C GLY A 69 -17.63 2.00 12.93
N ILE A 70 -16.42 1.67 12.47
CA ILE A 70 -15.78 2.25 11.30
C ILE A 70 -15.86 1.25 10.15
N ALA A 71 -16.43 1.67 9.01
CA ALA A 71 -16.47 0.83 7.82
C ALA A 71 -15.05 0.65 7.23
N PRO A 72 -14.54 -0.59 7.11
CA PRO A 72 -13.20 -0.80 6.57
C PRO A 72 -13.17 -0.53 5.07
N LYS A 73 -12.08 0.09 4.62
CA LYS A 73 -11.78 0.24 3.19
C LYS A 73 -11.39 -1.11 2.58
N GLN A 74 -11.44 -1.18 1.25
CA GLN A 74 -11.20 -2.43 0.53
C GLN A 74 -9.70 -2.75 0.41
N ALA A 75 -8.86 -1.75 0.13
CA ALA A 75 -7.40 -1.89 0.04
C ALA A 75 -6.77 -2.02 1.43
N SER A 76 -5.74 -2.85 1.58
CA SER A 76 -5.10 -3.12 2.89
C SER A 76 -4.26 -1.95 3.41
N GLU A 77 -3.56 -1.23 2.53
CA GLU A 77 -2.80 -0.03 2.90
C GLU A 77 -3.72 1.04 3.51
N ASP A 78 -4.92 1.12 2.96
CA ASP A 78 -6.01 1.97 3.41
C ASP A 78 -6.58 1.53 4.78
N VAL A 79 -6.62 0.23 5.07
CA VAL A 79 -7.08 -0.33 6.37
C VAL A 79 -6.09 -0.04 7.47
N TRP A 80 -4.79 -0.18 7.19
CA TRP A 80 -3.74 0.17 8.16
C TRP A 80 -3.78 1.65 8.52
N ALA A 81 -3.91 2.53 7.53
CA ALA A 81 -4.07 3.96 7.77
C ALA A 81 -5.33 4.27 8.60
N GLN A 82 -6.47 3.62 8.32
CA GLN A 82 -7.69 3.80 9.10
C GLN A 82 -7.51 3.44 10.58
N LEU A 83 -6.77 2.37 10.90
CA LEU A 83 -6.49 2.01 12.30
C LEU A 83 -5.72 3.12 13.01
N LEU A 84 -4.65 3.63 12.38
CA LEU A 84 -3.81 4.69 12.95
C LEU A 84 -4.58 6.01 13.12
N GLU A 85 -5.39 6.40 12.14
CA GLU A 85 -6.22 7.60 12.19
C GLU A 85 -7.32 7.49 13.26
N ALA A 86 -7.85 6.29 13.49
CA ALA A 86 -8.82 6.01 14.54
C ALA A 86 -8.19 5.84 15.94
N GLY A 87 -6.86 5.87 16.05
CA GLY A 87 -6.14 5.62 17.30
C GLY A 87 -6.25 4.18 17.81
N LEU A 88 -6.53 3.22 16.91
CA LEU A 88 -6.57 1.79 17.21
C LEU A 88 -5.17 1.20 17.11
N ASP A 89 -4.80 0.36 18.07
CA ASP A 89 -3.51 -0.32 18.11
C ASP A 89 -3.53 -1.55 17.16
N PRO A 90 -2.73 -1.56 16.08
CA PRO A 90 -2.74 -2.67 15.14
C PRO A 90 -2.28 -4.00 15.75
N GLU A 91 -1.30 -4.00 16.66
CA GLU A 91 -0.83 -5.26 17.28
C GLU A 91 -1.93 -5.87 18.16
N LYS A 92 -2.64 -5.00 18.89
CA LYS A 92 -3.79 -5.41 19.68
C LYS A 92 -4.92 -5.94 18.79
N CYS A 93 -5.26 -5.22 17.71
CA CYS A 93 -6.27 -5.65 16.75
C CYS A 93 -5.91 -7.01 16.11
N ALA A 94 -4.65 -7.21 15.70
CA ALA A 94 -4.17 -8.47 15.12
C ALA A 94 -4.31 -9.66 16.08
N THR A 95 -4.22 -9.42 17.39
CA THR A 95 -4.28 -10.47 18.41
C THR A 95 -5.72 -10.76 18.84
N GLU A 96 -6.52 -9.72 19.08
CA GLU A 96 -7.89 -9.84 19.62
C GLU A 96 -8.93 -10.23 18.56
N HIS A 97 -8.66 -9.93 17.29
CA HIS A 97 -9.57 -10.19 16.17
C HIS A 97 -8.99 -11.18 15.15
N ALA A 98 -7.96 -11.95 15.52
CA ALA A 98 -7.42 -13.00 14.66
C ALA A 98 -8.54 -13.99 14.26
N PRO A 99 -8.68 -14.34 12.96
CA PRO A 99 -9.59 -15.40 12.56
C PRO A 99 -9.14 -16.76 13.14
N GLU A 100 -10.09 -17.58 13.58
CA GLU A 100 -9.86 -18.95 14.10
C GLU A 100 -9.23 -19.91 13.06
#